data_AF-A0A9E4XTB0-F1
#
_entry.id   AF-A0A9E4XTB0-F1
#
_cell.length_a   1.000
_cell.length_b   1.000
_cell.length_c   1.000
_cell.angle_alpha   90.00
_cell.angle_beta   90.00
_cell.angle_gamma   90.00
#
_symmetry.space_group_name_H-M   'P 1'
#
loop_
_entity.id
_entity.type
_entity.pdbx_description
1 polymer ?
#
loop_
_entity_poly.entity_id
_entity_poly.type
_entity_poly.pdbx_seq_one_letter_code
_entity_poly.pdbx_strand_id
1 'polypeptide(L)'
;MQRRIDRLLDQAEEAADSRDWKSVLGSVAGVLALDAENEDALAFREMAEKASESEPSDSQPAIAPSGSATTNGAATTGEIPSSFADGRYTVLRLLGEGGKKKVYLAHDAVLDRDVAFAVIKTEGLDEVGRERIRREAQAMGRMGTHPCIMPIYDLGEEDGQLYMVQPPMGGGDVEELIDEADGALPLEQAIQIATQTAEGLAYAHKQGIVHRDLKPGNIWLDDD
;
A
#
# COMPACT_ATOMS: atom_id res chain seq x y z
N MET A 1 5.40 24.57 -10.90
CA MET A 1 6.03 24.54 -9.56
C MET A 1 5.51 23.35 -8.78
N GLN A 2 4.20 23.29 -8.46
CA GLN A 2 3.59 22.17 -7.72
C GLN A 2 3.87 20.78 -8.34
N ARG A 3 3.60 20.57 -9.63
CA ARG A 3 3.88 19.29 -10.33
C ARG A 3 5.35 18.82 -10.27
N ARG A 4 6.30 19.73 -10.00
CA ARG A 4 7.72 19.39 -9.87
C ARG A 4 8.06 19.00 -8.43
N ILE A 5 7.40 19.63 -7.45
CA ILE A 5 7.46 19.24 -6.03
C ILE A 5 6.87 17.84 -5.88
N ASP A 6 5.67 17.61 -6.40
CA ASP A 6 4.99 16.31 -6.29
C ASP A 6 5.88 15.17 -6.84
N ARG A 7 6.48 15.35 -8.01
CA ARG A 7 7.40 14.36 -8.60
C ARG A 7 8.65 14.09 -7.76
N LEU A 8 9.19 15.12 -7.11
CA LEU A 8 10.39 14.97 -6.29
C LEU A 8 10.05 14.30 -4.95
N LEU A 9 8.85 14.52 -4.42
CA LEU A 9 8.35 13.78 -3.26
C LEU A 9 8.10 12.31 -3.61
N ASP A 10 7.50 12.00 -4.76
CA ASP A 10 7.33 10.62 -5.25
C ASP A 10 8.70 9.90 -5.37
N GLN A 11 9.72 10.60 -5.89
CA GLN A 11 11.09 10.06 -5.99
C GLN A 11 11.77 9.88 -4.63
N ALA A 12 11.43 10.70 -3.63
CA ALA A 12 11.93 10.54 -2.26
C ALA A 12 11.27 9.33 -1.59
N GLU A 13 9.98 9.10 -1.83
CA GLU A 13 9.23 7.94 -1.32
C GLU A 13 9.77 6.63 -1.89
N GLU A 14 9.94 6.53 -3.21
CA GLU A 14 10.49 5.33 -3.88
C GLU A 14 11.92 4.99 -3.40
N ALA A 15 12.75 6.02 -3.18
CA ALA A 15 14.09 5.85 -2.62
C ALA A 15 14.06 5.41 -1.15
N ALA A 16 13.10 5.89 -0.36
CA ALA A 16 12.94 5.50 1.04
C ALA A 16 12.50 4.03 1.16
N ASP A 17 11.59 3.56 0.30
CA ASP A 17 11.17 2.16 0.22
C ASP A 17 12.35 1.23 -0.08
N SER A 18 13.27 1.69 -0.93
CA SER A 18 14.51 0.97 -1.27
C SER A 18 15.65 1.16 -0.25
N ARG A 19 15.41 1.88 0.85
CA ARG A 19 16.41 2.28 1.86
C ARG A 19 17.62 3.03 1.28
N ASP A 20 17.46 3.68 0.13
CA ASP A 20 18.48 4.52 -0.49
C ASP A 20 18.39 5.96 0.06
N TRP A 21 18.83 6.14 1.30
CA TRP A 21 18.75 7.41 2.02
C TRP A 21 19.53 8.55 1.35
N LYS A 22 20.54 8.22 0.55
CA LYS A 22 21.29 9.21 -0.23
C LYS A 22 20.43 9.80 -1.35
N SER A 23 19.64 8.96 -2.03
CA SER A 23 18.68 9.40 -3.04
C SER A 23 17.49 10.13 -2.42
N VAL A 24 17.02 9.72 -1.23
CA VAL A 24 16.00 10.47 -0.46
C VAL A 24 16.45 11.92 -0.21
N LEU A 25 17.66 12.11 0.34
CA LEU A 25 18.20 13.44 0.62
C LEU A 25 18.36 14.29 -0.66
N GLY A 26 18.72 13.67 -1.78
CA GLY A 26 18.83 14.34 -3.08
C GLY A 26 17.49 14.88 -3.60
N SER A 27 16.44 14.05 -3.53
CA SER A 27 15.09 14.42 -3.95
C SER A 27 14.48 15.49 -3.04
N VAL A 28 14.63 15.33 -1.72
CA VAL A 28 14.19 16.29 -0.70
C VAL A 28 14.85 17.66 -0.85
N ALA A 29 16.16 17.71 -1.12
CA ALA A 29 16.86 18.97 -1.35
C ALA A 29 16.28 19.73 -2.56
N GLY A 30 15.84 19.00 -3.59
CA GLY A 30 15.13 19.56 -4.74
C GLY A 30 13.77 20.15 -4.40
N VAL A 31 13.03 19.53 -3.47
CA VAL A 31 11.75 20.06 -2.98
C VAL A 31 11.97 21.31 -2.14
N LEU A 32 12.89 21.27 -1.16
CA LEU A 32 13.17 22.39 -0.26
C LEU A 32 13.76 23.62 -0.98
N ALA A 33 14.40 23.42 -2.14
CA ALA A 33 14.84 24.52 -2.99
C ALA A 33 13.69 25.23 -3.71
N LEU A 34 12.56 24.54 -3.92
CA LEU A 34 11.34 25.10 -4.52
C LEU A 34 10.38 25.62 -3.45
N ASP A 35 10.28 24.92 -2.34
CA ASP A 35 9.41 25.23 -1.21
C ASP A 35 10.11 24.83 0.11
N ALA A 36 10.72 25.82 0.77
CA ALA A 36 11.54 25.59 1.96
C ALA A 36 10.73 25.17 3.20
N GLU A 37 9.42 25.40 3.19
CA GLU A 37 8.51 25.05 4.30
C GLU A 37 7.71 23.77 4.01
N ASN A 38 8.07 23.01 2.97
CA ASN A 38 7.39 21.78 2.61
C ASN A 38 7.56 20.70 3.68
N GLU A 39 6.48 20.40 4.40
CA GLU A 39 6.47 19.50 5.56
C GLU A 39 6.89 18.07 5.19
N ASP A 40 6.45 17.55 4.04
CA ASP A 40 6.78 16.21 3.56
C ASP A 40 8.30 16.07 3.33
N ALA A 41 8.90 17.07 2.67
CA ALA A 41 10.35 17.09 2.43
C ALA A 41 11.15 17.17 3.74
N LEU A 42 10.68 17.95 4.73
CA LEU A 42 11.31 18.02 6.05
C LEU A 42 11.24 16.68 6.78
N ALA A 43 10.11 15.97 6.72
CA ALA A 43 9.92 14.66 7.32
C ALA A 43 10.84 13.59 6.69
N PHE A 44 10.94 13.55 5.36
CA PHE A 44 11.87 12.66 4.67
C PHE A 44 13.34 12.97 5.00
N ARG A 45 13.70 14.25 5.19
CA ARG A 45 15.05 14.63 5.62
C ARG A 45 15.37 14.07 7.01
N GLU A 46 14.46 14.28 7.96
CA GLU A 46 14.64 13.81 9.33
C GLU A 46 14.74 12.27 9.40
N MET A 47 13.94 11.56 8.60
CA MET A 47 14.01 10.10 8.48
C MET A 47 15.37 9.63 7.94
N ALA A 48 15.87 10.27 6.89
CA ALA A 48 17.18 9.92 6.31
C ALA A 48 18.35 10.27 7.24
N GLU A 49 18.28 11.38 7.98
CA GLU A 49 19.28 11.76 8.99
C GLU A 49 19.33 10.75 10.15
N LYS A 50 18.18 10.36 10.69
CA LYS A 50 18.09 9.31 11.73
C LYS A 50 18.62 7.96 11.25
N ALA A 51 18.35 7.60 10.00
CA ALA A 51 18.88 6.38 9.41
C ALA A 51 20.41 6.41 9.30
N SER A 52 20.98 7.57 8.97
CA SER A 52 22.44 7.77 8.91
C SER A 52 23.11 7.76 10.29
N GLU A 53 22.41 8.09 11.37
CA GLU A 53 22.91 8.03 12.75
C GLU A 53 22.89 6.61 13.35
N SER A 54 22.20 5.67 12.69
CA SER A 54 21.97 4.31 13.19
C SER A 54 22.93 3.24 12.66
N GLU A 55 23.99 3.60 11.94
CA GLU A 55 25.07 2.63 11.62
C GLU A 55 25.96 2.35 12.85
N PRO A 56 26.07 1.09 13.30
CA PRO A 56 26.93 0.74 14.43
C PRO A 56 28.40 0.67 14.01
N SER A 57 29.23 1.51 14.64
CA SER A 57 30.68 1.32 14.71
C SER A 57 31.00 0.02 15.46
N ASP A 58 31.54 -0.95 14.72
CA ASP A 58 32.04 -2.23 15.21
C ASP A 58 33.14 -2.02 16.27
N SER A 59 32.92 -2.48 17.52
CA SER A 59 33.91 -2.62 18.61
C SER A 59 33.26 -3.12 19.92
N GLN A 60 33.40 -4.41 20.22
CA GLN A 60 33.34 -4.97 21.59
C GLN A 60 34.78 -5.17 22.13
N PRO A 61 35.06 -5.22 23.46
CA PRO A 61 34.40 -6.18 24.38
C PRO A 61 34.20 -5.78 25.88
N ALA A 62 33.29 -6.55 26.54
CA ALA A 62 33.17 -6.97 27.96
C ALA A 62 33.17 -5.88 29.08
N ILE A 63 32.37 -5.92 30.16
CA ILE A 63 32.20 -6.94 31.23
C ILE A 63 30.87 -6.64 31.99
N ALA A 64 30.18 -7.66 32.52
CA ALA A 64 28.92 -7.62 33.31
C ALA A 64 29.12 -7.29 34.82
N PRO A 65 28.16 -7.47 35.76
CA PRO A 65 26.67 -7.42 35.73
C PRO A 65 26.08 -6.48 36.84
N SER A 66 24.77 -6.22 36.81
CA SER A 66 23.83 -6.17 37.98
C SER A 66 22.69 -5.18 37.76
N GLY A 67 21.46 -5.59 38.09
CA GLY A 67 20.34 -4.67 38.33
C GLY A 67 19.03 -5.07 37.66
N SER A 68 18.31 -5.96 38.31
CA SER A 68 16.92 -6.32 38.05
C SER A 68 15.98 -5.13 37.90
N ALA A 69 15.21 -5.10 36.81
CA ALA A 69 13.88 -4.52 36.76
C ALA A 69 13.06 -5.25 35.68
N THR A 70 12.08 -6.01 36.15
CA THR A 70 11.04 -6.66 35.38
C THR A 70 10.14 -5.61 34.74
N THR A 71 10.13 -5.52 33.41
CA THR A 71 8.95 -5.13 32.63
C THR A 71 8.97 -5.92 31.32
N ASN A 72 8.02 -6.83 31.17
CA ASN A 72 7.78 -7.60 29.95
C ASN A 72 7.44 -6.65 28.79
N GLY A 73 8.45 -6.27 28.01
CA GLY A 73 8.27 -5.84 26.63
C GLY A 73 8.33 -7.08 25.76
N ALA A 74 7.21 -7.80 25.67
CA ALA A 74 7.09 -8.88 24.71
C ALA A 74 7.16 -8.27 23.31
N ALA A 75 8.21 -8.62 22.58
CA ALA A 75 8.27 -8.43 21.14
C ALA A 75 7.05 -9.14 20.51
N THR A 76 6.12 -8.36 19.96
CA THR A 76 4.93 -8.86 19.27
C THR A 76 5.36 -9.58 18.00
N THR A 77 5.33 -10.89 18.06
CA THR A 77 5.22 -11.74 16.88
C THR A 77 3.85 -11.42 16.29
N GLY A 78 3.78 -10.94 15.04
CA GLY A 78 2.55 -10.40 14.45
C GLY A 78 1.39 -11.41 14.49
N GLU A 79 0.45 -11.22 15.41
CA GLU A 79 -0.79 -11.98 15.44
C GLU A 79 -1.67 -11.54 14.27
N ILE A 80 -2.08 -12.52 13.45
CA ILE A 80 -3.14 -12.32 12.47
C ILE A 80 -4.44 -12.12 13.26
N PRO A 81 -5.17 -11.01 13.06
CA PRO A 81 -6.46 -10.80 13.73
C PRO A 81 -7.42 -11.97 13.44
N SER A 82 -8.23 -12.38 14.41
CA SER A 82 -9.21 -13.45 14.18
C SER A 82 -10.41 -12.99 13.34
N SER A 83 -10.75 -11.70 13.41
CA SER A 83 -11.88 -11.12 12.67
C SER A 83 -11.78 -9.60 12.57
N PHE A 84 -12.58 -9.03 11.66
CA PHE A 84 -12.79 -7.58 11.48
C PHE A 84 -14.29 -7.23 11.46
N ALA A 85 -14.57 -5.93 11.62
CA ALA A 85 -15.89 -5.32 11.63
C ALA A 85 -16.85 -6.02 12.60
N ASP A 86 -16.50 -5.99 13.89
CA ASP A 86 -17.28 -6.60 14.98
C ASP A 86 -17.59 -8.11 14.76
N GLY A 87 -16.68 -8.82 14.09
CA GLY A 87 -16.80 -10.26 13.84
C GLY A 87 -17.54 -10.64 12.56
N ARG A 88 -17.96 -9.67 11.73
CA ARG A 88 -18.60 -9.97 10.44
C ARG A 88 -17.65 -10.72 9.49
N TYR A 89 -16.39 -10.28 9.43
CA TYR A 89 -15.39 -10.85 8.53
C TYR A 89 -14.43 -11.71 9.34
N THR A 90 -14.56 -13.03 9.26
CA THR A 90 -13.64 -13.95 9.96
C THR A 90 -12.39 -14.15 9.12
N VAL A 91 -11.21 -13.89 9.68
CA VAL A 91 -9.95 -14.00 8.94
C VAL A 91 -9.57 -15.47 8.77
N LEU A 92 -9.30 -15.87 7.52
CA LEU A 92 -8.84 -17.20 7.18
C LEU A 92 -7.32 -17.27 7.08
N ARG A 93 -6.70 -16.31 6.37
CA ARG A 93 -5.24 -16.20 6.21
C ARG A 93 -4.84 -14.83 5.67
N LEU A 94 -3.56 -14.47 5.82
CA LEU A 94 -2.98 -13.34 5.11
C LEU A 94 -2.82 -13.68 3.61
N LEU A 95 -3.23 -12.78 2.72
CA LEU A 95 -2.97 -12.86 1.28
C LEU A 95 -1.67 -12.14 0.92
N GLY A 96 -1.43 -10.97 1.49
CA GLY A 96 -0.22 -10.21 1.25
C GLY A 96 -0.14 -8.92 2.04
N GLU A 97 1.05 -8.34 2.11
CA GLU A 97 1.30 -7.05 2.72
C GLU A 97 2.10 -6.18 1.76
N GLY A 98 1.50 -5.06 1.35
CA GLY A 98 2.17 -4.03 0.56
C GLY A 98 2.50 -2.80 1.41
N GLY A 99 3.11 -1.80 0.77
CA GLY A 99 3.45 -0.52 1.43
C GLY A 99 2.24 0.20 2.02
N LYS A 100 1.09 0.15 1.34
CA LYS A 100 -0.12 0.92 1.73
C LYS A 100 -1.21 0.09 2.43
N LYS A 101 -1.17 -1.24 2.34
CA LYS A 101 -2.25 -2.10 2.86
C LYS A 101 -1.78 -3.50 3.23
N LYS A 102 -2.45 -4.12 4.19
CA LYS A 102 -2.41 -5.58 4.45
C LYS A 102 -3.71 -6.19 3.94
N VAL A 103 -3.63 -7.28 3.20
CA VAL A 103 -4.81 -7.94 2.61
C VAL A 103 -4.93 -9.34 3.18
N TYR A 104 -6.12 -9.66 3.68
CA TYR A 104 -6.46 -10.95 4.24
C TYR A 104 -7.53 -11.62 3.39
N LEU A 105 -7.48 -12.94 3.31
CA LEU A 105 -8.64 -13.72 2.91
C LEU A 105 -9.52 -13.84 4.15
N ALA A 106 -10.75 -13.39 4.04
CA ALA A 106 -11.73 -13.45 5.11
C ALA A 106 -13.05 -14.01 4.61
N HIS A 107 -13.83 -14.59 5.50
CA HIS A 107 -15.18 -15.07 5.23
C HIS A 107 -16.20 -14.05 5.76
N ASP A 108 -17.05 -13.51 4.89
CA ASP A 108 -18.17 -12.64 5.25
C ASP A 108 -19.33 -13.52 5.76
N ALA A 109 -19.49 -13.59 7.08
CA ALA A 109 -20.51 -14.43 7.72
C ALA A 109 -21.96 -14.00 7.42
N VAL A 110 -22.17 -12.76 6.95
CA VAL A 110 -23.52 -12.25 6.62
C VAL A 110 -23.94 -12.68 5.21
N LEU A 111 -23.00 -12.61 4.26
CA LEU A 111 -23.25 -12.94 2.86
C LEU A 111 -22.81 -14.36 2.47
N ASP A 112 -22.19 -15.09 3.40
CA ASP A 112 -21.71 -16.47 3.26
C ASP A 112 -20.80 -16.66 2.03
N ARG A 113 -19.72 -15.85 1.99
CA ARG A 113 -18.74 -15.87 0.89
C ARG A 113 -17.37 -15.42 1.35
N ASP A 114 -16.36 -15.87 0.62
CA ASP A 114 -14.99 -15.43 0.85
C ASP A 114 -14.71 -14.10 0.12
N VAL A 115 -13.91 -13.27 0.76
CA VAL A 115 -13.57 -11.91 0.32
C VAL A 115 -12.10 -11.60 0.57
N ALA A 116 -11.53 -10.73 -0.25
CA ALA A 116 -10.26 -10.07 0.04
C ALA A 116 -10.53 -8.82 0.89
N PHE A 117 -10.10 -8.88 2.15
CA PHE A 117 -10.24 -7.81 3.15
C PHE A 117 -8.94 -7.03 3.27
N ALA A 118 -8.92 -5.80 2.76
CA ALA A 118 -7.76 -4.92 2.77
C ALA A 118 -7.83 -3.91 3.91
N VAL A 119 -6.87 -3.96 4.83
CA VAL A 119 -6.63 -2.98 5.89
C VAL A 119 -5.63 -1.95 5.38
N ILE A 120 -6.00 -0.67 5.34
CA ILE A 120 -5.18 0.41 4.77
C ILE A 120 -4.26 0.98 5.85
N LYS A 121 -2.94 0.87 5.74
CA LYS A 121 -2.03 1.39 6.78
C LYS A 121 -2.23 2.91 6.94
N THR A 122 -2.77 3.33 8.09
CA THR A 122 -3.03 4.74 8.43
C THR A 122 -2.03 5.29 9.45
N GLU A 123 -1.06 4.48 9.86
CA GLU A 123 0.00 4.87 10.79
C GLU A 123 0.81 6.05 10.23
N GLY A 124 0.91 7.13 11.00
CA GLY A 124 1.63 8.34 10.61
C GLY A 124 0.84 9.35 9.77
N LEU A 125 -0.42 9.07 9.43
CA LEU A 125 -1.29 10.04 8.75
C LEU A 125 -1.94 10.99 9.74
N ASP A 126 -1.99 12.27 9.38
CA ASP A 126 -2.80 13.27 10.05
C ASP A 126 -4.29 13.15 9.61
N GLU A 127 -5.16 13.96 10.23
CA GLU A 127 -6.59 13.92 9.94
C GLU A 127 -6.89 14.22 8.46
N VAL A 128 -6.08 15.07 7.82
CA VAL A 128 -6.21 15.42 6.40
C VAL A 128 -5.90 14.21 5.51
N GLY A 129 -4.83 13.48 5.81
CA GLY A 129 -4.47 12.24 5.12
C GLY A 129 -5.55 11.18 5.23
N ARG A 130 -6.11 10.98 6.44
CA ARG A 130 -7.23 10.02 6.65
C ARG A 130 -8.47 10.39 5.85
N GLU A 131 -8.86 11.67 5.86
CA GLU A 131 -10.02 12.16 5.10
C GLU A 131 -9.80 12.04 3.59
N ARG A 132 -8.57 12.24 3.10
CA ARG A 132 -8.22 12.02 1.70
C ARG A 132 -8.42 10.57 1.29
N ILE A 133 -7.91 9.61 2.08
CA ILE A 133 -8.08 8.18 1.79
C ILE A 133 -9.57 7.81 1.79
N ARG A 134 -10.33 8.30 2.77
CA ARG A 134 -11.78 8.10 2.84
C ARG A 134 -12.48 8.58 1.57
N ARG A 135 -12.13 9.76 1.06
CA ARG A 135 -12.69 10.31 -0.18
C ARG A 135 -12.31 9.49 -1.41
N GLU A 136 -11.06 9.04 -1.49
CA GLU A 136 -10.58 8.20 -2.59
C GLU A 136 -11.32 6.85 -2.58
N ALA A 137 -11.46 6.22 -1.41
CA ALA A 137 -12.23 4.99 -1.24
C ALA A 137 -13.70 5.17 -1.65
N GLN A 138 -14.37 6.22 -1.18
CA GLN A 138 -15.75 6.53 -1.59
C GLN A 138 -15.90 6.83 -3.08
N ALA A 139 -14.90 7.44 -3.71
CA ALA A 139 -14.88 7.65 -5.16
C ALA A 139 -14.82 6.32 -5.90
N MET A 140 -13.97 5.38 -5.45
CA MET A 140 -13.91 4.03 -6.02
C MET A 140 -15.23 3.27 -5.84
N GLY A 141 -15.86 3.34 -4.65
CA GLY A 141 -17.16 2.71 -4.41
C GLY A 141 -18.30 3.25 -5.30
N ARG A 142 -18.17 4.47 -5.81
CA ARG A 142 -19.14 5.08 -6.75
C ARG A 142 -18.90 4.70 -8.21
N MET A 143 -17.84 3.96 -8.52
CA MET A 143 -17.57 3.54 -9.90
C MET A 143 -18.61 2.54 -10.44
N GLY A 144 -19.46 1.96 -9.59
CA GLY A 144 -20.48 1.00 -10.04
C GLY A 144 -19.86 -0.27 -10.63
N THR A 145 -20.56 -0.91 -11.56
CA THR A 145 -20.13 -2.19 -12.14
C THR A 145 -19.57 -1.98 -13.54
N HIS A 146 -18.31 -2.36 -13.75
CA HIS A 146 -17.66 -2.44 -15.05
C HIS A 146 -16.75 -3.68 -15.06
N PRO A 147 -16.70 -4.50 -16.13
CA PRO A 147 -15.95 -5.76 -16.13
C PRO A 147 -14.46 -5.56 -15.86
N CYS A 148 -13.85 -4.50 -16.42
CA CYS A 148 -12.43 -4.19 -16.24
C CYS A 148 -12.14 -3.25 -15.06
N ILE A 149 -13.02 -3.20 -14.05
CA ILE A 149 -12.81 -2.43 -12.81
C ILE A 149 -13.09 -3.35 -11.63
N MET A 150 -12.11 -3.47 -10.73
CA MET A 150 -12.26 -4.20 -9.47
C MET A 150 -13.48 -3.69 -8.70
N PRO A 151 -14.51 -4.53 -8.48
CA PRO A 151 -15.67 -4.12 -7.72
C PRO A 151 -15.31 -4.03 -6.23
N ILE A 152 -15.85 -3.01 -5.57
CA ILE A 152 -15.76 -2.86 -4.12
C ILE A 152 -17.09 -3.31 -3.52
N TYR A 153 -17.04 -4.30 -2.63
CA TYR A 153 -18.20 -4.81 -1.91
C TYR A 153 -18.53 -4.00 -0.67
N ASP A 154 -17.51 -3.51 0.04
CA ASP A 154 -17.71 -2.77 1.29
C ASP A 154 -16.53 -1.82 1.56
N LEU A 155 -16.82 -0.76 2.31
CA LEU A 155 -15.86 0.23 2.80
C LEU A 155 -16.27 0.67 4.20
N GLY A 156 -15.33 0.62 5.14
CA GLY A 156 -15.60 1.02 6.51
C GLY A 156 -14.37 1.44 7.29
N GLU A 157 -14.59 1.75 8.55
CA GLU A 157 -13.57 2.10 9.54
C GLU A 157 -13.90 1.36 10.83
N GLU A 158 -12.89 0.75 11.45
CA GLU A 158 -12.96 0.11 12.77
C GLU A 158 -11.75 0.59 13.58
N ASP A 159 -11.95 1.10 14.79
CA ASP A 159 -10.86 1.61 15.65
C ASP A 159 -9.88 2.59 14.98
N GLY A 160 -10.38 3.45 14.08
CA GLY A 160 -9.56 4.41 13.35
C GLY A 160 -8.85 3.84 12.10
N GLN A 161 -9.03 2.55 11.85
CA GLN A 161 -8.38 1.78 10.80
C GLN A 161 -9.35 1.58 9.62
N LEU A 162 -9.04 2.21 8.48
CA LEU A 162 -9.84 2.08 7.27
C LEU A 162 -9.67 0.71 6.62
N TYR A 163 -10.76 0.16 6.09
CA TYR A 163 -10.75 -1.10 5.35
C TYR A 163 -11.58 -1.05 4.07
N MET A 164 -11.25 -1.97 3.16
CA MET A 164 -11.94 -2.18 1.89
C MET A 164 -12.12 -3.67 1.63
N VAL A 165 -13.31 -4.05 1.19
CA VAL A 165 -13.68 -5.44 0.89
C VAL A 165 -13.95 -5.58 -0.60
N GLN A 166 -13.35 -6.59 -1.22
CA GLN A 166 -13.45 -6.87 -2.65
C GLN A 166 -13.49 -8.38 -2.89
N PRO A 167 -13.85 -8.86 -4.11
CA PRO A 167 -13.74 -10.28 -4.43
C PRO A 167 -12.28 -10.75 -4.30
N PRO A 168 -12.05 -12.01 -3.91
CA PRO A 168 -10.74 -12.61 -4.06
C PRO A 168 -10.44 -12.81 -5.54
N MET A 169 -9.26 -12.39 -6.00
CA MET A 169 -8.80 -12.57 -7.36
C MET A 169 -7.82 -13.76 -7.35
N GLY A 170 -8.26 -14.92 -7.85
CA GLY A 170 -7.48 -16.16 -7.79
C GLY A 170 -6.47 -16.33 -8.91
N GLY A 171 -6.64 -15.62 -10.03
CA GLY A 171 -5.75 -15.66 -11.20
C GLY A 171 -4.42 -14.92 -11.04
N GLY A 172 -4.16 -14.31 -9.87
CA GLY A 172 -2.97 -13.50 -9.63
C GLY A 172 -3.04 -12.12 -10.30
N ASP A 173 -1.88 -11.53 -10.53
CA ASP A 173 -1.75 -10.27 -11.26
C ASP A 173 -0.84 -10.41 -12.50
N VAL A 174 -0.85 -9.38 -13.34
CA VAL A 174 -0.09 -9.40 -14.60
C VAL A 174 1.42 -9.39 -14.37
N GLU A 175 1.92 -8.92 -13.22
CA GLU A 175 3.34 -8.99 -12.87
C GLU A 175 3.77 -10.44 -12.66
N GLU A 176 3.01 -11.17 -11.83
CA GLU A 176 3.22 -12.61 -11.61
C GLU A 176 3.13 -13.39 -12.93
N LEU A 177 2.13 -13.07 -13.77
CA LEU A 177 1.95 -13.71 -15.07
C LEU A 177 3.14 -13.47 -16.02
N ILE A 178 3.74 -12.27 -16.00
CA ILE A 178 4.93 -11.94 -16.79
C ILE A 178 6.14 -12.74 -16.29
N ASP A 179 6.31 -12.81 -14.97
CA ASP A 179 7.41 -13.55 -14.34
C ASP A 179 7.34 -15.04 -14.63
N GLU A 180 6.15 -15.64 -14.60
CA GLU A 180 5.91 -17.04 -14.97
C GLU A 180 6.17 -17.34 -16.46
N ALA A 181 6.08 -16.32 -17.32
CA ALA A 181 6.33 -16.41 -18.75
C ALA A 181 7.79 -16.08 -19.14
N ASP A 182 8.75 -16.20 -18.22
CA ASP A 182 10.16 -15.86 -18.42
C ASP A 182 10.37 -14.40 -18.87
N GLY A 183 9.51 -13.49 -18.42
CA GLY A 183 9.62 -12.03 -18.61
C GLY A 183 8.91 -11.46 -19.84
N ALA A 184 8.23 -12.27 -20.66
CA ALA A 184 7.44 -11.76 -21.79
C ALA A 184 6.22 -12.63 -22.13
N LEU A 185 5.05 -12.01 -22.20
CA LEU A 185 3.82 -12.67 -22.61
C LEU A 185 3.76 -12.87 -24.14
N PRO A 186 3.06 -13.92 -24.62
CA PRO A 186 2.64 -14.02 -26.01
C PRO A 186 1.89 -12.75 -26.46
N LEU A 187 2.16 -12.31 -27.69
CA LEU A 187 1.62 -11.05 -28.22
C LEU A 187 0.10 -10.95 -28.11
N GLU A 188 -0.61 -12.03 -28.41
CA GLU A 188 -2.08 -12.07 -28.35
C GLU A 188 -2.60 -11.81 -26.93
N GLN A 189 -1.99 -12.44 -25.92
CA GLN A 189 -2.34 -12.26 -24.52
C GLN A 189 -2.02 -10.84 -24.03
N ALA A 190 -0.85 -10.31 -24.40
CA ALA A 190 -0.47 -8.94 -24.07
C ALA A 190 -1.46 -7.90 -24.66
N ILE A 191 -1.90 -8.10 -25.91
CA ILE A 191 -2.90 -7.24 -26.56
C ILE A 191 -4.24 -7.32 -25.82
N GLN A 192 -4.67 -8.52 -25.43
CA GLN A 192 -5.93 -8.70 -24.70
C GLN A 192 -5.92 -7.95 -23.35
N ILE A 193 -4.88 -8.16 -22.54
CA ILE A 193 -4.71 -7.50 -21.24
C ILE A 193 -4.65 -5.97 -21.41
N ALA A 194 -3.86 -5.48 -22.36
CA ALA A 194 -3.74 -4.05 -22.62
C ALA A 194 -5.08 -3.43 -23.07
N THR A 195 -5.86 -4.15 -23.87
CA THR A 195 -7.19 -3.70 -24.32
C THR A 195 -8.16 -3.59 -23.16
N GLN A 196 -8.29 -4.64 -22.34
CA GLN A 196 -9.16 -4.63 -21.16
C GLN A 196 -8.74 -3.55 -20.14
N THR A 197 -7.43 -3.40 -19.92
CA THR A 197 -6.87 -2.34 -19.06
C THR A 197 -7.25 -0.96 -19.58
N ALA A 198 -7.12 -0.72 -20.89
CA ALA A 198 -7.49 0.54 -21.51
C ALA A 198 -9.00 0.82 -21.41
N GLU A 199 -9.85 -0.19 -21.52
CA GLU A 199 -11.30 -0.08 -21.32
C GLU A 199 -11.65 0.33 -19.88
N GLY A 200 -11.02 -0.32 -18.89
CA GLY A 200 -11.18 0.04 -17.48
C GLY A 200 -10.75 1.48 -17.20
N LEU A 201 -9.57 1.88 -17.68
CA LEU A 201 -9.08 3.25 -17.53
C LEU A 201 -9.99 4.27 -18.24
N ALA A 202 -10.47 3.96 -19.44
CA ALA A 202 -11.39 4.84 -20.16
C ALA A 202 -12.69 5.02 -19.38
N TYR A 203 -13.19 3.97 -18.72
CA TYR A 203 -14.34 4.07 -17.83
C TYR A 203 -14.05 4.94 -16.60
N ALA A 204 -12.94 4.68 -15.88
CA ALA A 204 -12.55 5.48 -14.72
C ALA A 204 -12.36 6.97 -15.06
N HIS A 205 -11.71 7.28 -16.19
CA HIS A 205 -11.51 8.65 -16.64
C HIS A 205 -12.82 9.38 -16.97
N LYS A 206 -13.83 8.69 -17.52
CA LYS A 206 -15.17 9.27 -17.73
C LYS A 206 -15.85 9.67 -16.43
N GLN A 207 -15.50 9.01 -15.33
CA GLN A 207 -15.97 9.33 -13.98
C GLN A 207 -15.05 10.33 -13.24
N GLY A 208 -14.05 10.89 -13.93
CA GLY A 208 -13.11 11.86 -13.37
C GLY A 208 -12.06 11.25 -12.43
N ILE A 209 -11.88 9.93 -12.44
CA ILE A 209 -10.92 9.21 -11.61
C ILE A 209 -9.67 8.91 -12.43
N VAL A 210 -8.49 9.18 -11.84
CA VAL A 210 -7.18 8.84 -12.42
C VAL A 210 -6.49 7.87 -11.47
N HIS A 211 -6.04 6.72 -11.97
CA HIS A 211 -5.46 5.66 -11.12
C HIS A 211 -4.15 6.07 -10.43
N ARG A 212 -3.27 6.81 -11.13
CA ARG A 212 -1.97 7.34 -10.64
C ARG A 212 -0.88 6.32 -10.26
N ASP A 213 -1.20 5.03 -10.20
CA ASP A 213 -0.28 3.94 -9.84
C ASP A 213 -0.53 2.71 -10.72
N LEU A 214 -0.70 2.93 -12.03
CA LEU A 214 -0.94 1.83 -12.96
C LEU A 214 0.38 1.10 -13.25
N LYS A 215 0.43 -0.19 -12.93
CA LYS A 215 1.54 -1.11 -13.17
C LYS A 215 1.03 -2.56 -13.29
N PRO A 216 1.82 -3.51 -13.81
CA PRO A 216 1.41 -4.91 -13.93
C PRO A 216 0.85 -5.51 -12.63
N GLY A 217 1.49 -5.30 -11.48
CA GLY A 217 1.01 -5.79 -10.18
C GLY A 217 -0.27 -5.14 -9.64
N ASN A 218 -0.86 -4.19 -10.39
CA ASN A 218 -2.16 -3.60 -10.08
C ASN A 218 -3.23 -3.99 -11.13
N ILE A 219 -2.90 -4.86 -12.09
CA ILE A 219 -3.83 -5.45 -13.05
C ILE A 219 -4.08 -6.88 -12.61
N TRP A 220 -5.24 -7.13 -12.01
CA TRP A 220 -5.61 -8.42 -11.44
C TRP A 220 -6.37 -9.26 -12.45
N LEU A 221 -6.16 -10.57 -12.39
CA LEU A 221 -6.83 -11.57 -13.22
C LEU A 221 -7.86 -12.30 -12.36
N ASP A 222 -9.09 -12.42 -12.86
CA ASP A 222 -10.07 -13.32 -12.29
C ASP A 222 -9.77 -14.76 -12.69
N ASP A 223 -10.64 -15.69 -12.31
CA ASP A 223 -10.44 -17.12 -12.56
C ASP A 223 -10.86 -17.56 -13.99
N ASP A 224 -11.40 -16.63 -14.81
CA ASP A 224 -12.06 -16.90 -16.11
C ASP A 224 -11.20 -16.58 -17.35
#